data_AF-A0A816Z899-F1
#
_entry.id   AF-A0A816Z899-F1
#
_cell.length_a   1.000
_cell.length_b   1.000
_cell.length_c   1.000
_cell.angle_alpha   90.00
_cell.angle_beta   90.00
_cell.angle_gamma   90.00
#
_symmetry.space_group_name_H-M   'P 1'
#
loop_
_entity.id
_entity.type
_entity.pdbx_description
1 polymer ?
#
loop_
_entity_poly.entity_id
_entity_poly.type
_entity_poly.pdbx_seq_one_letter_code
_entity_poly.pdbx_strand_id
1 'polypeptide(L)'
;MFPLAVNFFCKLIHSLMSSDQPPLIETPLLDSNHDQEQQQPLSGVVEEEDDDLGQTLQWLETFLTLLGFNQSSTQSLVLSWIVFLTVGLVVPVTVLELGHCKDCERYQYKSFELNIVVSQACLAGVSLLCVSHNLRKHGIRKFLFVDQLSGRMGRLKAQYIQQISNSVRLLALWSLPCFGLKAVREIIRMLYVPHDQPWLSVLILLSMIMSWTYLSTIFLAASAMFHLVCNLQVIHFEDYAKLLDGESEISLFIYEHIRLRHYLSKISHRFRIFLLLQFLVVTISQFTTLFQTTAYSGRITYINGGDFAVSAVVQVVGIILCLHAATKISHRAQAIASVASKWHAIMSCSSTDATQIRTSPSGVHLEATTNPPISFQISHSESDVESMDHYMRMPANNNNNHFPSYMSMSAYHKRQAFVLYLQMNPGGITIFGWTVDRHLINTIFFIELSLVTFVLGKTIVFSPE
;
A
#
# COMPACT_ATOMS: atom_id res chain seq x y z
N MET A 1 14.09 19.35 -21.43
CA MET A 1 14.28 18.88 -20.04
C MET A 1 12.98 18.35 -19.42
N PHE A 2 11.90 19.12 -19.45
CA PHE A 2 10.57 18.71 -18.95
C PHE A 2 10.02 17.38 -19.53
N PRO A 3 10.03 17.11 -20.85
CA PRO A 3 9.58 15.82 -21.39
C PRO A 3 10.50 14.65 -21.00
N LEU A 4 11.78 14.89 -20.72
CA LEU A 4 12.71 13.86 -20.25
C LEU A 4 12.41 13.46 -18.80
N ALA A 5 12.09 14.44 -17.96
CA ALA A 5 11.68 14.23 -16.59
C ALA A 5 10.30 13.55 -16.50
N VAL A 6 9.33 13.97 -17.31
CA VAL A 6 8.02 13.28 -17.41
C VAL A 6 8.22 11.83 -17.88
N ASN A 7 9.09 11.58 -18.87
CA ASN A 7 9.40 10.21 -19.31
C ASN A 7 10.11 9.40 -18.21
N PHE A 8 11.00 10.02 -17.44
CA PHE A 8 11.60 9.39 -16.25
C PHE A 8 10.54 9.04 -15.20
N PHE A 9 9.63 9.96 -14.89
CA PHE A 9 8.51 9.69 -13.99
C PHE A 9 7.59 8.60 -14.52
N CYS A 10 7.24 8.60 -15.80
CA CYS A 10 6.46 7.52 -16.42
C CYS A 10 7.17 6.17 -16.35
N LYS A 11 8.49 6.13 -16.60
CA LYS A 11 9.30 4.90 -16.45
C LYS A 11 9.38 4.43 -15.00
N LEU A 12 9.46 5.36 -14.06
CA LEU A 12 9.52 5.06 -12.63
C LEU A 12 8.16 4.57 -12.11
N ILE A 13 7.05 5.18 -12.56
CA ILE A 13 5.69 4.71 -12.30
C ILE A 13 5.51 3.32 -12.91
N HIS A 14 5.94 3.11 -14.16
CA HIS A 14 5.90 1.81 -14.81
C HIS A 14 6.75 0.77 -14.07
N SER A 15 7.94 1.13 -13.58
CA SER A 15 8.79 0.23 -12.79
C SER A 15 8.15 -0.12 -11.44
N LEU A 16 7.47 0.81 -10.78
CA LEU A 16 6.69 0.50 -9.58
C LEU A 16 5.53 -0.47 -9.90
N MET A 17 4.85 -0.26 -11.03
CA MET A 17 3.75 -1.13 -11.47
C MET A 17 4.21 -2.51 -11.96
N SER A 18 5.43 -2.62 -12.50
CA SER A 18 5.99 -3.88 -13.02
C SER A 18 6.69 -4.74 -11.96
N SER A 19 6.99 -4.20 -10.78
CA SER A 19 7.71 -4.94 -9.72
C SER A 19 6.91 -6.07 -9.05
N ASP A 20 5.69 -6.37 -9.52
CA ASP A 20 4.79 -7.39 -8.95
C ASP A 20 4.60 -8.62 -9.85
N GLN A 21 5.49 -8.88 -10.82
CA GLN A 21 5.53 -10.20 -11.47
C GLN A 21 6.02 -11.27 -10.47
N PRO A 22 5.25 -12.35 -10.22
CA PRO A 22 5.72 -13.44 -9.38
C PRO A 22 6.94 -14.10 -10.06
N PRO A 23 8.00 -14.46 -9.32
CA PRO A 23 9.09 -15.23 -9.90
C PRO A 23 8.53 -16.56 -10.40
N LEU A 24 8.93 -16.92 -11.62
CA LEU A 24 8.75 -18.24 -12.19
C LEU A 24 9.39 -19.24 -11.20
N ILE A 25 8.59 -20.20 -10.72
CA ILE A 25 9.07 -21.26 -9.82
C ILE A 25 9.94 -22.20 -10.65
N GLU A 26 11.25 -22.00 -10.62
CA GLU A 26 12.20 -23.07 -10.92
C GLU A 26 12.45 -23.86 -9.64
N THR A 27 11.99 -25.10 -9.63
CA THR A 27 12.27 -26.11 -8.61
C THR A 27 13.72 -26.58 -8.71
N PRO A 28 14.55 -26.47 -7.66
CA PRO A 28 15.75 -27.28 -7.54
C PRO A 28 15.42 -28.54 -6.73
N LEU A 29 15.80 -29.68 -7.32
CA LEU A 29 15.80 -31.01 -6.72
C LEU A 29 16.63 -31.06 -5.43
N LEU A 30 16.22 -31.97 -4.54
CA LEU A 30 16.95 -32.40 -3.35
C LEU A 30 18.45 -32.56 -3.63
N ASP A 31 19.28 -32.04 -2.73
CA ASP A 31 20.44 -32.80 -2.33
C ASP A 31 20.57 -32.78 -0.81
N SER A 32 20.75 -33.98 -0.26
CA SER A 32 20.80 -34.24 1.17
C SER A 32 22.25 -34.15 1.61
N ASN A 33 22.54 -33.44 2.72
CA ASN A 33 23.56 -33.89 3.66
C ASN A 33 23.44 -33.17 5.00
N HIS A 34 23.52 -34.00 6.05
CA HIS A 34 23.66 -33.62 7.45
C HIS A 34 24.84 -32.70 7.68
N ASP A 35 24.72 -31.77 8.62
CA ASP A 35 25.74 -31.56 9.64
C ASP A 35 25.14 -30.93 10.91
N GLN A 36 25.81 -31.24 12.01
CA GLN A 36 25.31 -31.38 13.37
C GLN A 36 24.96 -30.07 14.09
N GLU A 37 23.94 -30.16 14.94
CA GLU A 37 23.60 -29.17 15.97
C GLU A 37 24.78 -28.92 16.92
N GLN A 38 25.15 -27.64 17.07
CA GLN A 38 25.86 -27.17 18.25
C GLN A 38 25.12 -25.94 18.81
N GLN A 39 24.47 -26.15 19.95
CA GLN A 39 23.75 -25.15 20.73
C GLN A 39 24.73 -24.07 21.24
N GLN A 40 24.48 -22.82 20.84
CA GLN A 40 25.00 -21.62 21.51
C GLN A 40 23.82 -20.79 22.05
N PRO A 41 24.00 -20.07 23.18
CA PRO A 41 22.89 -19.51 23.94
C PRO A 41 22.23 -18.33 23.20
N LEU A 42 20.93 -18.45 22.97
CA LEU A 42 20.02 -17.54 22.25
C LEU A 42 19.85 -16.14 22.87
N SER A 43 20.53 -15.81 23.97
CA SER A 43 20.28 -14.55 24.69
C SER A 43 20.96 -13.31 24.10
N GLY A 44 22.05 -13.44 23.33
CA GLY A 44 22.76 -12.27 22.76
C GLY A 44 22.15 -11.69 21.50
N VAL A 45 21.63 -12.54 20.59
CA VAL A 45 21.12 -12.12 19.27
C VAL A 45 19.76 -11.43 19.37
N VAL A 46 18.95 -11.77 20.38
CA VAL A 46 17.61 -11.20 20.57
C VAL A 46 17.66 -9.76 21.11
N GLU A 47 18.67 -9.43 21.93
CA GLU A 47 18.87 -8.08 22.47
C GLU A 47 19.45 -7.12 21.43
N GLU A 48 20.46 -7.53 20.65
CA GLU A 48 21.05 -6.69 19.59
C GLU A 48 20.03 -6.32 18.51
N GLU A 49 19.21 -7.28 18.07
CA GLU A 49 18.21 -7.00 17.06
C GLU A 49 17.11 -6.04 17.56
N ASP A 50 16.76 -6.04 18.86
CA ASP A 50 15.71 -5.15 19.41
C ASP A 50 16.13 -3.69 19.47
N ASP A 51 17.44 -3.47 19.60
CA ASP A 51 18.04 -2.16 19.49
C ASP A 51 17.93 -1.60 18.06
N ASP A 52 18.20 -2.42 17.02
CA ASP A 52 18.15 -1.99 15.61
C ASP A 52 16.77 -1.50 15.14
N LEU A 53 15.72 -2.24 15.49
CA LEU A 53 14.35 -1.83 15.16
C LEU A 53 13.95 -0.56 15.94
N GLY A 54 14.35 -0.48 17.21
CA GLY A 54 14.18 0.70 18.05
C GLY A 54 14.83 1.94 17.43
N GLN A 55 16.08 1.82 16.98
CA GLN A 55 16.84 2.87 16.33
C GLN A 55 16.18 3.31 15.02
N THR A 56 15.75 2.36 14.18
CA THR A 56 15.05 2.66 12.92
C THR A 56 13.73 3.42 13.16
N LEU A 57 12.97 3.02 14.18
CA LEU A 57 11.73 3.71 14.56
C LEU A 57 12.03 5.12 15.09
N GLN A 58 13.06 5.28 15.92
CA GLN A 58 13.45 6.59 16.46
C GLN A 58 13.91 7.54 15.35
N TRP A 59 14.64 7.02 14.36
CA TRP A 59 15.01 7.80 13.18
C TRP A 59 13.77 8.22 12.38
N LEU A 60 12.82 7.31 12.14
CA LEU A 60 11.56 7.64 11.46
C LEU A 60 10.75 8.66 12.25
N GLU A 61 10.69 8.54 13.58
CA GLU A 61 10.01 9.51 14.44
C GLU A 61 10.68 10.88 14.37
N THR A 62 12.02 10.94 14.37
CA THR A 62 12.78 12.18 14.22
C THR A 62 12.50 12.82 12.86
N PHE A 63 12.46 12.03 11.79
CA PHE A 63 12.12 12.50 10.45
C PHE A 63 10.68 13.06 10.37
N LEU A 64 9.70 12.36 10.94
CA LEU A 64 8.32 12.83 11.00
C LEU A 64 8.17 14.08 11.90
N THR A 65 8.97 14.18 12.96
CA THR A 65 9.03 15.36 13.83
C THR A 65 9.57 16.56 13.08
N LEU A 66 10.63 16.40 12.28
CA LEU A 66 11.20 17.44 11.44
C LEU A 66 10.19 18.01 10.43
N LEU A 67 9.32 17.16 9.89
CA LEU A 67 8.24 17.58 8.98
C LEU A 67 7.02 18.17 9.70
N GLY A 68 6.99 18.15 11.04
CA GLY A 68 5.90 18.69 11.86
C GLY A 68 4.77 17.72 12.16
N PHE A 69 4.89 16.43 11.80
CA PHE A 69 3.83 15.44 12.08
C PHE A 69 3.74 15.05 13.56
N ASN A 70 4.83 15.18 14.32
CA ASN A 70 4.86 14.78 15.72
C ASN A 70 4.28 15.88 16.64
N GLN A 71 2.96 15.88 16.76
CA GLN A 71 2.19 16.84 17.58
C GLN A 71 1.84 16.25 18.96
N SER A 72 2.84 15.75 19.68
CA SER A 72 2.66 15.07 20.98
C SER A 72 2.16 16.01 22.09
N SER A 73 2.64 17.25 22.12
CA SER A 73 2.22 18.30 23.06
C SER A 73 1.44 19.41 22.36
N THR A 74 0.66 20.17 23.14
CA THR A 74 -0.05 21.36 22.64
C THR A 74 0.92 22.42 22.10
N GLN A 75 2.09 22.57 22.71
CA GLN A 75 3.15 23.46 22.24
C GLN A 75 3.72 23.00 20.89
N SER A 76 4.03 21.71 20.73
CA SER A 76 4.53 21.15 19.47
C SER A 76 3.49 21.29 18.35
N LEU A 77 2.20 21.10 18.68
CA LEU A 77 1.10 21.34 17.75
C LEU A 77 1.08 22.80 17.29
N VAL A 78 1.05 23.75 18.21
CA VAL A 78 1.01 25.18 17.86
C VAL A 78 2.24 25.57 17.05
N LEU A 79 3.44 25.13 17.45
CA LEU A 79 4.68 25.39 16.72
C LEU A 79 4.64 24.80 15.30
N SER A 80 4.21 23.55 15.15
CA SER A 80 4.06 22.88 13.85
C SER A 80 3.13 23.65 12.92
N TRP A 81 1.98 24.11 13.43
CA TRP A 81 1.03 24.91 12.66
C TRP A 81 1.55 26.29 12.31
N ILE A 82 2.27 26.96 13.22
CA ILE A 82 2.92 28.24 12.93
C ILE A 82 3.95 28.08 11.82
N VAL A 83 4.83 27.07 11.91
CA VAL A 83 5.83 26.78 10.88
C VAL A 83 5.14 26.46 9.55
N PHE A 84 4.11 25.62 9.59
CA PHE A 84 3.34 25.23 8.40
C PHE A 84 2.69 26.43 7.71
N LEU A 85 1.96 27.27 8.45
CA LEU A 85 1.30 28.46 7.90
C LEU A 85 2.32 29.50 7.42
N THR A 86 3.43 29.66 8.15
CA THR A 86 4.47 30.63 7.78
C THR A 86 5.17 30.20 6.49
N VAL A 87 5.76 29.01 6.47
CA VAL A 87 6.54 28.50 5.33
C VAL A 87 5.64 28.15 4.15
N GLY A 88 4.48 27.55 4.41
CA GLY A 88 3.58 27.03 3.38
C GLY A 88 2.60 28.05 2.78
N LEU A 89 2.27 29.13 3.49
CA LEU A 89 1.27 30.09 3.01
C LEU A 89 1.78 31.54 3.04
N VAL A 90 2.24 32.03 4.19
CA VAL A 90 2.64 33.45 4.34
C VAL A 90 3.84 33.80 3.46
N VAL A 91 4.87 32.96 3.48
CA VAL A 91 6.09 33.16 2.69
C VAL A 91 5.81 33.20 1.17
N PRO A 92 5.16 32.20 0.55
CA PRO A 92 4.89 32.25 -0.89
C PRO A 92 3.92 33.39 -1.25
N VAL A 93 2.89 33.66 -0.45
CA VAL A 93 1.94 34.76 -0.72
C VAL A 93 2.63 36.14 -0.63
N THR A 94 3.47 36.37 0.38
CA THR A 94 4.20 37.64 0.52
C THR A 94 5.19 37.84 -0.62
N VAL A 95 5.89 36.79 -1.04
CA VAL A 95 6.79 36.84 -2.21
C VAL A 95 6.02 37.16 -3.50
N LEU A 96 4.83 36.58 -3.69
CA LEU A 96 3.98 36.84 -4.86
C LEU A 96 3.40 38.26 -4.88
N GLU A 97 3.10 38.85 -3.72
CA GLU A 97 2.56 40.21 -3.64
C GLU A 97 3.62 41.31 -3.65
N LEU A 98 4.76 41.08 -2.99
CA LEU A 98 5.83 42.07 -2.83
C LEU A 98 6.88 42.03 -3.93
N GLY A 99 6.88 40.99 -4.76
CA GLY A 99 7.74 40.85 -5.95
C GLY A 99 7.43 41.92 -6.99
N HIS A 100 7.86 43.15 -6.76
CA HIS A 100 7.78 44.24 -7.74
C HIS A 100 8.74 43.96 -8.89
N CYS A 101 8.18 43.81 -10.08
CA CYS A 101 8.94 43.68 -11.32
C CYS A 101 8.31 44.57 -12.39
N LYS A 102 9.17 45.25 -13.16
CA LYS A 102 8.77 46.02 -14.35
C LYS A 102 8.34 45.01 -15.42
N ASP A 103 7.11 45.11 -15.92
CA ASP A 103 6.50 44.27 -16.96
C ASP A 103 5.94 42.87 -16.57
N CYS A 104 5.69 42.60 -15.28
CA CYS A 104 5.03 41.36 -14.84
C CYS A 104 3.59 41.16 -15.35
N GLU A 105 2.85 42.24 -15.65
CA GLU A 105 1.46 42.15 -16.11
C GLU A 105 1.29 41.40 -17.43
N ARG A 106 2.35 41.33 -18.26
CA ARG A 106 2.31 40.64 -19.56
C ARG A 106 2.54 39.13 -19.46
N TYR A 107 3.07 38.65 -18.34
CA TYR A 107 3.50 37.26 -18.17
C TYR A 107 2.93 36.55 -16.93
N GLN A 108 2.35 37.27 -15.95
CA GLN A 108 2.04 36.69 -14.64
C GLN A 108 0.59 36.98 -14.21
N TYR A 109 -0.28 35.97 -14.33
CA TYR A 109 -1.59 36.02 -13.68
C TYR A 109 -1.43 35.57 -12.23
N LYS A 110 -1.30 36.53 -11.31
CA LYS A 110 -1.19 36.30 -9.85
C LYS A 110 -2.24 35.31 -9.32
N SER A 111 -3.46 35.34 -9.87
CA SER A 111 -4.55 34.42 -9.51
C SER A 111 -4.20 32.94 -9.75
N PHE A 112 -3.46 32.61 -10.81
CA PHE A 112 -3.06 31.24 -11.10
C PHE A 112 -2.02 30.71 -10.10
N GLU A 113 -0.97 31.48 -9.84
CA GLU A 113 0.07 31.09 -8.87
C GLU A 113 -0.52 30.96 -7.46
N LEU A 114 -1.44 31.85 -7.07
CA LEU A 114 -2.15 31.75 -5.78
C LEU A 114 -3.02 30.49 -5.69
N ASN A 115 -3.76 30.12 -6.73
CA ASN A 115 -4.56 28.89 -6.73
C ASN A 115 -3.69 27.62 -6.56
N ILE A 116 -2.50 27.60 -7.17
CA ILE A 116 -1.54 26.50 -7.01
C ILE A 116 -1.02 26.45 -5.57
N VAL A 117 -0.59 27.59 -5.02
CA VAL A 117 -0.10 27.67 -3.63
C VAL A 117 -1.18 27.23 -2.65
N VAL A 118 -2.42 27.72 -2.81
CA VAL A 118 -3.56 27.36 -1.96
C VAL A 118 -3.90 25.87 -2.07
N SER A 119 -3.95 25.31 -3.29
CA SER A 119 -4.25 23.88 -3.46
C SER A 119 -3.17 22.98 -2.86
N GLN A 120 -1.89 23.33 -3.03
CA GLN A 120 -0.77 22.60 -2.41
C GLN A 120 -0.79 22.74 -0.88
N ALA A 121 -1.08 23.93 -0.36
CA ALA A 121 -1.22 24.15 1.08
C ALA A 121 -2.42 23.37 1.65
N CYS A 122 -3.56 23.33 0.97
CA CYS A 122 -4.70 22.50 1.37
C CYS A 122 -4.32 21.02 1.42
N LEU A 123 -3.61 20.53 0.40
CA LEU A 123 -3.21 19.12 0.30
C LEU A 123 -2.23 18.73 1.42
N ALA A 124 -1.21 19.55 1.65
CA ALA A 124 -0.25 19.38 2.72
C ALA A 124 -0.91 19.55 4.11
N GLY A 125 -1.87 20.46 4.24
CA GLY A 125 -2.62 20.70 5.47
C GLY A 125 -3.50 19.51 5.85
N VAL A 126 -4.23 18.94 4.88
CA VAL A 126 -4.99 17.68 5.06
C VAL A 126 -4.06 16.54 5.49
N SER A 127 -2.90 16.43 4.83
CA SER A 127 -1.88 15.43 5.12
C SER A 127 -1.35 15.57 6.55
N LEU A 128 -0.96 16.79 6.93
CA LEU A 128 -0.48 17.14 8.26
C LEU A 128 -1.54 16.82 9.31
N LEU A 129 -2.77 17.31 9.14
CA LEU A 129 -3.90 17.07 10.05
C LEU A 129 -4.16 15.58 10.27
N CYS A 130 -4.29 14.81 9.18
CA CYS A 130 -4.71 13.42 9.28
C CYS A 130 -3.63 12.53 9.87
N VAL A 131 -2.37 12.68 9.42
CA VAL A 131 -1.27 11.85 9.91
C VAL A 131 -0.89 12.24 11.33
N SER A 132 -0.78 13.53 11.65
CA SER A 132 -0.48 13.98 13.02
C SER A 132 -1.57 13.56 14.02
N HIS A 133 -2.85 13.64 13.64
CA HIS A 133 -3.95 13.16 14.48
C HIS A 133 -3.81 11.67 14.79
N ASN A 134 -3.50 10.86 13.78
CA ASN A 134 -3.32 9.42 13.95
C ASN A 134 -2.09 9.08 14.79
N LEU A 135 -0.97 9.78 14.59
CA LEU A 135 0.25 9.62 15.38
C LEU A 135 0.05 10.04 16.83
N ARG A 136 -0.61 11.18 17.09
CA ARG A 136 -0.91 11.64 18.46
C ARG A 136 -1.82 10.67 19.21
N LYS A 137 -2.82 10.10 18.52
CA LYS A 137 -3.79 9.19 19.15
C LYS A 137 -3.20 7.81 19.48
N HIS A 138 -2.27 7.30 18.68
CA HIS A 138 -1.80 5.92 18.82
C HIS A 138 -0.32 5.81 19.23
N GLY A 139 0.53 6.78 18.88
CA GLY A 139 1.99 6.66 18.95
C GLY A 139 2.56 5.85 17.79
N ILE A 140 3.84 6.04 17.45
CA ILE A 140 4.43 5.48 16.22
C ILE A 140 4.47 3.94 16.21
N ARG A 141 4.76 3.30 17.35
CA ARG A 141 4.80 1.83 17.50
C ARG A 141 3.43 1.18 17.22
N LYS A 142 2.37 1.68 17.86
CA LYS A 142 0.98 1.23 17.63
C LYS A 142 0.41 1.65 16.29
N PHE A 143 0.93 2.74 15.72
CA PHE A 143 0.55 3.20 14.40
C PHE A 143 1.04 2.25 13.31
N LEU A 144 2.29 1.79 13.41
CA LEU A 144 2.91 0.82 12.50
C LEU A 144 2.61 -0.66 12.86
N PHE A 145 1.79 -0.91 13.89
CA PHE A 145 1.46 -2.24 14.40
C PHE A 145 2.67 -3.08 14.84
N VAL A 146 3.72 -2.42 15.34
CA VAL A 146 4.93 -3.09 15.85
C VAL A 146 4.64 -3.88 17.12
N ASP A 147 3.65 -3.49 17.93
CA ASP A 147 3.24 -4.23 19.14
C ASP A 147 2.79 -5.67 18.83
N GLN A 148 2.43 -5.97 17.58
CA GLN A 148 2.05 -7.31 17.13
C GLN A 148 3.25 -8.26 16.99
N LEU A 149 4.48 -7.72 17.00
CA LEU A 149 5.73 -8.45 16.86
C LEU A 149 6.14 -9.20 18.15
N SER A 150 5.57 -8.84 19.31
CA SER A 150 6.04 -9.29 20.63
C SER A 150 6.04 -10.81 20.85
N GLY A 151 5.35 -11.58 20.02
CA GLY A 151 5.36 -13.06 20.05
C GLY A 151 6.06 -13.74 18.86
N ARG A 152 6.50 -13.02 17.82
CA ARG A 152 7.09 -13.57 16.56
C ARG A 152 8.36 -12.80 16.15
N MET A 153 9.05 -12.24 17.15
CA MET A 153 9.91 -11.05 17.06
C MET A 153 11.12 -11.20 16.13
N GLY A 154 11.82 -12.33 16.15
CA GLY A 154 13.06 -12.50 15.37
C GLY A 154 12.82 -12.58 13.85
N ARG A 155 11.84 -13.37 13.40
CA ARG A 155 11.65 -13.66 11.96
C ARG A 155 11.14 -12.47 11.15
N LEU A 156 10.26 -11.66 11.73
CA LEU A 156 9.56 -10.59 11.00
C LEU A 156 10.23 -9.21 11.15
N LYS A 157 11.12 -9.04 12.13
CA LYS A 157 11.80 -7.77 12.38
C LYS A 157 12.63 -7.30 11.18
N ALA A 158 13.47 -8.17 10.61
CA ALA A 158 14.32 -7.80 9.48
C ALA A 158 13.49 -7.30 8.30
N GLN A 159 12.33 -7.92 8.04
CA GLN A 159 11.39 -7.50 6.99
C GLN A 159 10.75 -6.14 7.30
N TYR A 160 10.46 -5.85 8.56
CA TYR A 160 9.96 -4.54 9.00
C TYR A 160 11.00 -3.43 8.81
N ILE A 161 12.25 -3.64 9.26
CA ILE A 161 13.35 -2.67 9.10
C ILE A 161 13.57 -2.37 7.61
N GLN A 162 13.64 -3.42 6.80
CA GLN A 162 13.78 -3.31 5.35
C GLN A 162 12.62 -2.51 4.75
N GLN A 163 11.38 -2.75 5.17
CA GLN A 163 10.21 -2.05 4.64
C GLN A 163 10.17 -0.56 5.03
N ILE A 164 10.58 -0.21 6.25
CA ILE A 164 10.70 1.18 6.70
C ILE A 164 11.76 1.91 5.88
N SER A 165 12.95 1.33 5.75
CA SER A 165 14.04 1.89 4.94
C SER A 165 13.63 2.06 3.47
N ASN A 166 13.00 1.04 2.89
CA ASN A 166 12.47 1.09 1.53
C ASN A 166 11.44 2.21 1.35
N SER A 167 10.57 2.44 2.33
CA SER A 167 9.56 3.50 2.25
C SER A 167 10.18 4.91 2.29
N VAL A 168 11.22 5.12 3.09
CA VAL A 168 11.90 6.43 3.09
C VAL A 168 12.76 6.61 1.84
N ARG A 169 13.41 5.55 1.36
CA ARG A 169 14.10 5.57 0.07
C ARG A 169 13.13 5.89 -1.07
N LEU A 170 11.93 5.32 -1.04
CA LEU A 170 10.86 5.62 -1.99
C LEU A 170 10.48 7.11 -1.92
N LEU A 171 10.24 7.65 -0.72
CA LEU A 171 9.96 9.07 -0.53
C LEU A 171 11.08 9.96 -1.09
N ALA A 172 12.34 9.66 -0.80
CA ALA A 172 13.49 10.40 -1.33
C ALA A 172 13.57 10.29 -2.86
N LEU A 173 13.35 9.09 -3.41
CA LEU A 173 13.38 8.83 -4.85
C LEU A 173 12.31 9.64 -5.62
N TRP A 174 11.15 9.90 -5.01
CA TRP A 174 10.12 10.76 -5.62
C TRP A 174 10.32 12.24 -5.32
N SER A 175 10.78 12.59 -4.11
CA SER A 175 10.98 13.97 -3.71
C SER A 175 12.15 14.64 -4.46
N LEU A 176 13.23 13.92 -4.75
CA LEU A 176 14.42 14.47 -5.42
C LEU A 176 14.15 14.94 -6.86
N PRO A 177 13.51 14.16 -7.74
CA PRO A 177 13.19 14.62 -9.09
C PRO A 177 12.14 15.75 -9.09
N CYS A 178 11.19 15.72 -8.15
CA CYS A 178 10.22 16.80 -7.96
C CYS A 178 10.90 18.12 -7.59
N PHE A 179 11.85 18.06 -6.64
CA PHE A 179 12.72 19.19 -6.29
C PHE A 179 13.50 19.70 -7.51
N GLY A 180 14.14 18.80 -8.25
CA GLY A 180 14.92 19.16 -9.44
C GLY A 180 14.08 19.85 -10.51
N LEU A 181 12.86 19.37 -10.76
CA LEU A 181 11.92 20.00 -11.69
C LEU A 181 11.55 21.42 -11.27
N LYS A 182 11.22 21.63 -9.99
CA LYS A 182 10.89 22.96 -9.47
C LYS A 182 12.09 23.90 -9.53
N ALA A 183 13.28 23.42 -9.16
CA ALA A 183 14.50 24.21 -9.19
C ALA A 183 14.85 24.67 -10.61
N VAL A 184 14.84 23.76 -11.60
CA VAL A 184 15.10 24.11 -13.00
C VAL A 184 14.10 25.17 -13.50
N ARG A 185 12.81 25.00 -13.21
CA ARG A 185 11.78 25.98 -13.61
C ARG A 185 12.03 27.35 -12.98
N GLU A 186 12.32 27.41 -11.68
CA GLU A 186 12.55 28.70 -11.00
C GLU A 186 13.84 29.38 -11.47
N ILE A 187 14.89 28.61 -11.78
CA ILE A 187 16.13 29.12 -12.41
C ILE A 187 15.81 29.73 -13.78
N ILE A 188 14.99 29.05 -14.60
CA ILE A 188 14.54 29.59 -15.88
C ILE A 188 13.77 30.90 -15.67
N ARG A 189 12.85 30.95 -14.70
CA ARG A 189 12.12 32.18 -14.36
C ARG A 189 13.08 33.33 -14.00
N MET A 190 14.10 33.07 -13.20
CA MET A 190 15.11 34.06 -12.82
C MET A 190 15.86 34.62 -14.05
N LEU A 191 16.17 33.77 -15.04
CA LEU A 191 16.89 34.19 -16.24
C LEU A 191 16.06 35.06 -17.19
N TYR A 192 14.75 34.78 -17.31
CA TYR A 192 13.86 35.48 -18.24
C TYR A 192 13.13 36.69 -17.62
N VAL A 193 13.04 36.78 -16.29
CA VAL A 193 12.37 37.88 -15.57
C VAL A 193 13.38 38.65 -14.70
N PRO A 194 14.18 39.56 -15.31
CA PRO A 194 15.16 40.33 -14.54
C PRO A 194 14.45 41.28 -13.58
N HIS A 195 14.84 41.24 -12.30
CA HIS A 195 14.45 42.26 -11.32
C HIS A 195 15.52 43.35 -11.24
N ASP A 196 15.13 44.54 -10.77
CA ASP A 196 16.02 45.68 -10.58
C ASP A 196 17.19 45.38 -9.61
N GLN A 197 17.05 44.39 -8.72
CA GLN A 197 18.12 43.96 -7.79
C GLN A 197 18.34 42.43 -7.83
N PRO A 198 19.57 41.94 -8.10
CA PRO A 198 19.83 40.51 -8.31
C PRO A 198 19.71 39.66 -7.04
N TRP A 199 20.03 40.22 -5.86
CA TRP A 199 19.91 39.51 -4.58
C TRP A 199 18.44 39.24 -4.21
N LEU A 200 17.53 40.13 -4.61
CA LEU A 200 16.10 39.97 -4.37
C LEU A 200 15.52 38.82 -5.21
N SER A 201 15.93 38.68 -6.47
CA SER A 201 15.55 37.55 -7.32
C SER A 201 16.02 36.20 -6.76
N VAL A 202 17.24 36.15 -6.22
CA VAL A 202 17.77 34.94 -5.56
C VAL A 202 16.98 34.60 -4.30
N LEU A 203 16.61 35.61 -3.50
CA LEU A 203 15.81 35.41 -2.30
C LEU A 203 14.39 34.92 -2.62
N ILE A 204 13.74 35.49 -3.64
CA ILE A 204 12.44 35.06 -4.16
C ILE A 204 12.50 33.60 -4.63
N LEU A 205 13.52 33.26 -5.44
CA LEU A 205 13.74 31.90 -5.95
C LEU A 205 13.90 30.89 -4.81
N LEU A 206 14.78 31.17 -3.85
CA LEU A 206 15.03 30.26 -2.73
C LEU A 206 13.76 30.09 -1.88
N SER A 207 13.06 31.18 -1.61
CA SER A 207 11.83 31.20 -0.83
C SER A 207 10.71 30.36 -1.47
N MET A 208 10.48 30.54 -2.78
CA MET A 208 9.47 29.78 -3.52
C MET A 208 9.83 28.30 -3.65
N ILE A 209 11.10 27.98 -3.86
CA ILE A 209 11.57 26.57 -3.88
C ILE A 209 11.35 25.96 -2.50
N MET A 210 11.85 26.59 -1.43
CA MET A 210 11.76 26.04 -0.07
C MET A 210 10.32 25.87 0.40
N SER A 211 9.44 26.83 0.10
CA SER A 211 8.01 26.73 0.43
C SER A 211 7.35 25.56 -0.30
N TRP A 212 7.55 25.47 -1.62
CA TRP A 212 6.94 24.43 -2.44
C TRP A 212 7.45 23.03 -2.08
N THR A 213 8.76 22.89 -1.83
CA THR A 213 9.36 21.62 -1.46
C THR A 213 8.87 21.15 -0.10
N TYR A 214 8.79 22.05 0.88
CA TYR A 214 8.23 21.75 2.19
C TYR A 214 6.79 21.21 2.10
N LEU A 215 5.89 21.89 1.39
CA LEU A 215 4.51 21.44 1.19
C LEU A 215 4.44 20.08 0.47
N SER A 216 5.21 19.94 -0.61
CA SER A 216 5.25 18.71 -1.41
C SER A 216 5.79 17.53 -0.61
N THR A 217 6.83 17.75 0.20
CA THR A 217 7.41 16.72 1.06
C THR A 217 6.45 16.30 2.16
N ILE A 218 5.68 17.21 2.77
CA ILE A 218 4.62 16.84 3.73
C ILE A 218 3.58 15.93 3.07
N PHE A 219 3.08 16.33 1.91
CA PHE A 219 2.10 15.53 1.18
C PHE A 219 2.62 14.14 0.78
N LEU A 220 3.82 14.08 0.21
CA LEU A 220 4.45 12.82 -0.18
C LEU A 220 4.79 11.95 1.03
N ALA A 221 5.21 12.55 2.15
CA ALA A 221 5.49 11.82 3.39
C ALA A 221 4.22 11.17 3.95
N ALA A 222 3.08 11.87 3.95
CA ALA A 222 1.81 11.28 4.38
C ALA A 222 1.38 10.11 3.49
N SER A 223 1.52 10.26 2.17
CA SER A 223 1.25 9.19 1.20
C SER A 223 2.20 8.00 1.39
N ALA A 224 3.49 8.26 1.64
CA ALA A 224 4.48 7.24 1.95
C ALA A 224 4.19 6.53 3.28
N MET A 225 3.70 7.22 4.31
CA MET A 225 3.29 6.59 5.57
C MET A 225 2.11 5.63 5.38
N PHE A 226 1.12 6.01 4.58
CA PHE A 226 0.04 5.10 4.23
C PHE A 226 0.56 3.88 3.45
N HIS A 227 1.43 4.10 2.45
CA HIS A 227 2.08 3.05 1.69
C HIS A 227 2.91 2.10 2.58
N LEU A 228 3.64 2.63 3.56
CA LEU A 228 4.38 1.85 4.56
C LEU A 228 3.44 0.96 5.37
N VAL A 229 2.40 1.54 5.98
CA VAL A 229 1.43 0.79 6.81
C VAL A 229 0.77 -0.34 6.01
N CYS A 230 0.40 -0.09 4.75
CA CYS A 230 -0.15 -1.13 3.88
C CYS A 230 0.86 -2.25 3.59
N ASN A 231 2.10 -1.92 3.26
CA ASN A 231 3.11 -2.96 2.98
C ASN A 231 3.51 -3.76 4.23
N LEU A 232 3.53 -3.14 5.41
CA LEU A 232 3.70 -3.88 6.67
C LEU A 232 2.58 -4.91 6.85
N GLN A 233 1.35 -4.56 6.50
CA GLN A 233 0.23 -5.50 6.56
C GLN A 233 0.30 -6.60 5.49
N VAL A 234 0.94 -6.35 4.34
CA VAL A 234 1.19 -7.38 3.31
C VAL A 234 2.08 -8.50 3.88
N ILE A 235 3.10 -8.17 4.68
CA ILE A 235 3.96 -9.17 5.33
C ILE A 235 3.14 -10.15 6.18
N HIS A 236 2.15 -9.65 6.93
CA HIS A 236 1.27 -10.52 7.74
C HIS A 236 0.40 -11.43 6.88
N PHE A 237 -0.07 -10.95 5.74
CA PHE A 237 -0.83 -11.78 4.80
C PHE A 237 0.03 -12.86 4.13
N GLU A 238 1.28 -12.56 3.82
CA GLU A 238 2.24 -13.55 3.30
C GLU A 238 2.59 -14.61 4.34
N ASP A 239 2.80 -14.20 5.60
CA ASP A 239 3.06 -15.14 6.70
C ASP A 239 1.83 -16.02 6.98
N TYR A 240 0.61 -15.46 6.89
CA TYR A 240 -0.63 -16.22 6.96
C TYR A 240 -0.76 -17.24 5.81
N ALA A 241 -0.41 -16.86 4.57
CA ALA A 241 -0.43 -17.78 3.43
C ALA A 241 0.55 -18.96 3.63
N LYS A 242 1.74 -18.69 4.18
CA LYS A 242 2.71 -19.74 4.53
C LYS A 242 2.21 -20.65 5.66
N LEU A 243 1.47 -20.09 6.62
CA LEU A 243 0.83 -20.88 7.68
C LEU A 243 -0.23 -21.82 7.11
N LEU A 244 -0.95 -21.41 6.06
CA LEU A 244 -1.94 -22.26 5.39
C LEU A 244 -1.32 -23.49 4.71
N ASP A 245 -0.12 -23.36 4.17
CA ASP A 245 0.61 -24.49 3.59
C ASP A 245 1.11 -25.48 4.67
N GLY A 246 1.23 -25.03 5.93
CA GLY A 246 1.57 -25.88 7.07
C GLY A 246 0.35 -26.65 7.62
N GLU A 247 0.60 -27.83 8.18
CA GLU A 247 -0.44 -28.62 8.84
C GLU A 247 -0.78 -28.03 10.22
N SER A 248 -1.83 -27.21 10.30
CA SER A 248 -2.35 -26.71 11.58
C SER A 248 -3.88 -26.75 11.65
N GLU A 249 -4.42 -26.62 12.87
CA GLU A 249 -5.86 -26.73 13.11
C GLU A 249 -6.66 -25.61 12.42
N ILE A 250 -7.76 -25.96 11.77
CA ILE A 250 -8.62 -25.03 11.01
C ILE A 250 -9.18 -23.88 11.88
N SER A 251 -9.42 -24.13 13.16
CA SER A 251 -9.84 -23.13 14.15
C SER A 251 -8.81 -21.99 14.28
N LEU A 252 -7.53 -22.32 14.26
CA LEU A 252 -6.43 -21.35 14.30
C LEU A 252 -6.42 -20.49 13.04
N PHE A 253 -6.62 -21.08 11.86
CA PHE A 253 -6.68 -20.33 10.59
C PHE A 253 -7.83 -19.31 10.58
N ILE A 254 -9.02 -19.70 11.01
CA ILE A 254 -10.17 -18.79 11.08
C ILE A 254 -9.88 -17.64 12.05
N TYR A 255 -9.38 -17.95 13.25
CA TYR A 255 -9.02 -16.94 14.24
C TYR A 255 -7.99 -15.94 13.70
N GLU A 256 -6.95 -16.45 13.05
CA GLU A 256 -5.90 -15.62 12.46
C GLU A 256 -6.45 -14.76 11.32
N HIS A 257 -7.28 -15.31 10.43
CA HIS A 257 -7.92 -14.54 9.37
C HIS A 257 -8.81 -13.40 9.91
N ILE A 258 -9.63 -13.67 10.93
CA ILE A 258 -10.46 -12.65 11.60
C ILE A 258 -9.57 -11.55 12.18
N ARG A 259 -8.44 -11.92 12.79
CA ARG A 259 -7.47 -10.98 13.34
C ARG A 259 -6.85 -10.09 12.26
N LEU A 260 -6.41 -10.66 11.13
CA LEU A 260 -5.87 -9.88 10.01
C LEU A 260 -6.91 -8.91 9.44
N ARG A 261 -8.16 -9.37 9.26
CA ARG A 261 -9.25 -8.52 8.77
C ARG A 261 -9.58 -7.38 9.73
N HIS A 262 -9.55 -7.63 11.04
CA HIS A 262 -9.72 -6.60 12.07
C HIS A 262 -8.64 -5.51 11.97
N TYR A 263 -7.38 -5.91 11.77
CA TYR A 263 -6.28 -4.95 11.57
C TYR A 263 -6.42 -4.15 10.29
N LEU A 264 -6.81 -4.80 9.19
CA LEU A 264 -7.08 -4.12 7.92
C LEU A 264 -8.22 -3.09 8.06
N SER A 265 -9.28 -3.45 8.76
CA SER A 265 -10.39 -2.54 9.08
C SER A 265 -9.93 -1.37 9.96
N LYS A 266 -9.04 -1.61 10.93
CA LYS A 266 -8.43 -0.54 11.75
C LYS A 266 -7.58 0.41 10.90
N ILE A 267 -6.74 -0.11 10.01
CA ILE A 267 -5.93 0.70 9.08
C ILE A 267 -6.87 1.55 8.21
N SER A 268 -7.86 0.92 7.60
CA SER A 268 -8.80 1.61 6.73
C SER A 268 -9.54 2.73 7.48
N HIS A 269 -10.01 2.46 8.70
CA HIS A 269 -10.67 3.48 9.52
C HIS A 269 -9.75 4.66 9.87
N ARG A 270 -8.46 4.41 10.16
CA ARG A 270 -7.47 5.46 10.48
C ARG A 270 -7.21 6.40 9.30
N PHE A 271 -7.17 5.86 8.08
CA PHE A 271 -6.80 6.61 6.88
C PHE A 271 -7.97 6.99 5.96
N ARG A 272 -9.21 6.55 6.22
CA ARG A 272 -10.36 6.82 5.33
C ARG A 272 -10.57 8.31 5.05
N ILE A 273 -10.43 9.16 6.07
CA ILE A 273 -10.61 10.61 5.95
C ILE A 273 -9.45 11.20 5.14
N PHE A 274 -8.22 10.74 5.39
CA PHE A 274 -7.05 11.15 4.63
C PHE A 274 -7.21 10.83 3.14
N LEU A 275 -7.53 9.58 2.81
CA LEU A 275 -7.71 9.15 1.42
C LEU A 275 -8.81 9.98 0.75
N LEU A 276 -9.98 10.11 1.37
CA LEU A 276 -11.10 10.87 0.80
C LEU A 276 -10.72 12.34 0.55
N LEU A 277 -10.17 13.02 1.56
CA LEU A 277 -9.82 14.44 1.44
C LEU A 277 -8.67 14.67 0.47
N GLN A 278 -7.67 13.78 0.43
CA GLN A 278 -6.58 13.82 -0.54
C GLN A 278 -7.12 13.74 -1.97
N PHE A 279 -7.98 12.76 -2.26
CA PHE A 279 -8.63 12.64 -3.56
C PHE A 279 -9.42 13.90 -3.90
N LEU A 280 -10.29 14.33 -3.00
CA LEU A 280 -11.13 15.50 -3.19
C LEU A 280 -10.32 16.76 -3.53
N VAL A 281 -9.26 17.05 -2.76
CA VAL A 281 -8.41 18.22 -2.98
C VAL A 281 -7.68 18.13 -4.32
N VAL A 282 -7.12 16.97 -4.65
CA VAL A 282 -6.43 16.80 -5.95
C VAL A 282 -7.42 16.94 -7.10
N THR A 283 -8.55 16.24 -7.07
CA THR A 283 -9.59 16.33 -8.11
C THR A 283 -10.04 17.78 -8.31
N ILE A 284 -10.38 18.51 -7.23
CA ILE A 284 -10.78 19.92 -7.30
C ILE A 284 -9.66 20.78 -7.90
N SER A 285 -8.40 20.55 -7.50
CA SER A 285 -7.27 21.32 -8.02
C SER A 285 -7.00 21.03 -9.51
N GLN A 286 -7.16 19.79 -9.96
CA GLN A 286 -7.03 19.40 -11.35
C GLN A 286 -8.16 19.98 -12.21
N PHE A 287 -9.41 19.94 -11.73
CA PHE A 287 -10.54 20.59 -12.41
C PHE A 287 -10.38 22.11 -12.48
N THR A 288 -9.90 22.74 -11.40
CA THR A 288 -9.63 24.18 -11.39
C THR A 288 -8.56 24.53 -12.41
N THR A 289 -7.47 23.76 -12.45
CA THR A 289 -6.39 23.93 -13.44
C THR A 289 -6.90 23.71 -14.87
N LEU A 290 -7.72 22.69 -15.09
CA LEU A 290 -8.32 22.38 -16.39
C LEU A 290 -9.26 23.51 -16.86
N PHE A 291 -10.10 24.03 -15.97
CA PHE A 291 -10.98 25.15 -16.26
C PHE A 291 -10.18 26.40 -16.60
N GLN A 292 -9.16 26.73 -15.80
CA GLN A 292 -8.31 27.90 -16.01
C GLN A 292 -7.53 27.81 -17.33
N THR A 293 -6.96 26.65 -17.64
CA THR A 293 -6.21 26.43 -18.90
C THR A 293 -7.11 26.39 -20.13
N THR A 294 -8.40 26.05 -19.98
CA THR A 294 -9.36 26.00 -21.10
C THR A 294 -10.07 27.33 -21.32
N ALA A 295 -10.44 28.03 -20.25
CA ALA A 295 -11.14 29.31 -20.32
C ALA A 295 -10.21 30.47 -20.70
N TYR A 296 -8.90 30.34 -20.44
CA TYR A 296 -7.93 31.35 -20.79
C TYR A 296 -7.63 31.33 -22.31
N SER A 297 -8.10 32.36 -23.03
CA SER A 297 -7.87 32.51 -24.48
C SER A 297 -6.48 33.05 -24.85
N GLY A 298 -5.62 33.35 -23.86
CA GLY A 298 -4.26 33.83 -24.10
C GLY A 298 -3.24 32.70 -24.28
N ARG A 299 -2.04 33.01 -24.78
CA ARG A 299 -0.93 32.03 -24.87
C ARG A 299 -0.42 31.66 -23.48
N ILE A 300 -0.44 30.37 -23.14
CA ILE A 300 0.18 29.84 -21.92
C ILE A 300 1.69 29.76 -22.17
N THR A 301 2.47 30.60 -21.50
CA THR A 301 3.93 30.58 -21.58
C THR A 301 4.52 29.45 -20.73
N TYR A 302 5.74 29.02 -21.06
CA TYR A 302 6.48 27.98 -20.32
C TYR A 302 6.58 28.27 -18.81
N ILE A 303 6.67 29.56 -18.44
CA ILE A 303 6.77 30.01 -17.05
C ILE A 303 5.48 29.69 -16.28
N ASN A 304 4.30 29.97 -16.85
CA ASN A 304 3.02 29.74 -16.19
C ASN A 304 2.58 28.27 -16.27
N GLY A 305 2.70 27.65 -17.44
CA GLY A 305 2.33 26.24 -17.64
C GLY A 305 3.20 25.28 -16.83
N GLY A 306 4.47 25.61 -16.63
CA GLY A 306 5.42 24.80 -15.87
C GLY A 306 5.03 24.57 -14.41
N ASP A 307 4.43 25.55 -13.72
CA ASP A 307 4.04 25.37 -12.31
C ASP A 307 2.87 24.40 -12.16
N PHE A 308 1.88 24.53 -13.05
CA PHE A 308 0.76 23.60 -13.11
C PHE A 308 1.24 22.19 -13.36
N ALA A 309 2.17 22.03 -14.30
CA ALA A 309 2.72 20.73 -14.63
C ALA A 309 3.53 20.12 -13.47
N VAL A 310 4.41 20.90 -12.82
CA VAL A 310 5.17 20.42 -11.64
C VAL A 310 4.24 20.07 -10.47
N SER A 311 3.23 20.90 -10.20
CA SER A 311 2.21 20.66 -9.18
C SER A 311 1.40 19.39 -9.46
N ALA A 312 0.91 19.22 -10.69
CA ALA A 312 0.13 18.05 -11.09
C ALA A 312 0.94 16.75 -11.01
N VAL A 313 2.22 16.76 -11.40
CA VAL A 313 3.11 15.60 -11.26
C VAL A 313 3.23 15.17 -9.81
N VAL A 314 3.50 16.09 -8.88
CA VAL A 314 3.60 15.75 -7.44
C VAL A 314 2.28 15.16 -6.92
N GLN A 315 1.15 15.78 -7.26
CA GLN A 315 -0.17 15.31 -6.83
C GLN A 315 -0.45 13.88 -7.32
N VAL A 316 -0.17 13.60 -8.59
CA VAL A 316 -0.32 12.26 -9.18
C VAL A 316 0.59 11.26 -8.48
N VAL A 317 1.86 11.60 -8.25
CA VAL A 317 2.78 10.69 -7.56
C VAL A 317 2.24 10.30 -6.19
N GLY A 318 1.77 11.25 -5.39
CA GLY A 318 1.19 10.95 -4.08
C GLY A 318 -0.07 10.10 -4.15
N ILE A 319 -0.96 10.38 -5.12
CA ILE A 319 -2.14 9.56 -5.40
C ILE A 319 -1.73 8.13 -5.75
N ILE A 320 -0.85 7.96 -6.74
CA ILE A 320 -0.40 6.65 -7.22
C ILE A 320 0.18 5.81 -6.09
N LEU A 321 1.00 6.41 -5.22
CA LEU A 321 1.54 5.72 -4.05
C LEU A 321 0.43 5.16 -3.15
N CYS A 322 -0.61 5.96 -2.88
CA CYS A 322 -1.76 5.53 -2.08
C CYS A 322 -2.58 4.44 -2.79
N LEU A 323 -2.91 4.60 -4.08
CA LEU A 323 -3.71 3.60 -4.82
C LEU A 323 -2.97 2.30 -5.00
N HIS A 324 -1.68 2.37 -5.29
CA HIS A 324 -0.82 1.20 -5.45
C HIS A 324 -0.79 0.38 -4.16
N ALA A 325 -0.55 1.04 -3.02
CA ALA A 325 -0.60 0.40 -1.71
C ALA A 325 -1.96 -0.27 -1.45
N ALA A 326 -3.06 0.46 -1.70
CA ALA A 326 -4.41 -0.04 -1.48
C ALA A 326 -4.78 -1.21 -2.42
N THR A 327 -4.36 -1.16 -3.68
CA THR A 327 -4.58 -2.24 -4.64
C THR A 327 -3.79 -3.48 -4.26
N LYS A 328 -2.51 -3.31 -3.94
CA LYS A 328 -1.61 -4.41 -3.56
C LYS A 328 -2.16 -5.18 -2.36
N ILE A 329 -2.53 -4.47 -1.29
CA ILE A 329 -3.04 -5.12 -0.08
C ILE A 329 -4.42 -5.75 -0.29
N SER A 330 -5.34 -5.10 -1.02
CA SER A 330 -6.65 -5.69 -1.34
C SER A 330 -6.49 -6.95 -2.20
N HIS A 331 -5.58 -6.93 -3.18
CA HIS A 331 -5.29 -8.10 -4.01
C HIS A 331 -4.74 -9.26 -3.19
N ARG A 332 -3.76 -9.00 -2.32
CA ARG A 332 -3.18 -10.04 -1.43
C ARG A 332 -4.22 -10.61 -0.48
N ALA A 333 -5.11 -9.76 0.06
CA ALA A 333 -6.19 -10.20 0.94
C ALA A 333 -7.21 -11.09 0.21
N GLN A 334 -7.53 -10.80 -1.04
CA GLN A 334 -8.44 -11.62 -1.87
C GLN A 334 -7.78 -12.94 -2.33
N ALA A 335 -6.47 -12.93 -2.60
CA ALA A 335 -5.72 -14.12 -3.04
C ALA A 335 -5.68 -15.24 -1.99
N ILE A 336 -5.95 -14.94 -0.72
CA ILE A 336 -5.98 -15.95 0.36
C ILE A 336 -7.02 -17.04 0.10
N ALA A 337 -8.18 -16.68 -0.44
CA ALA A 337 -9.24 -17.64 -0.71
C ALA A 337 -8.81 -18.66 -1.79
N SER A 338 -8.03 -18.24 -2.79
CA SER A 338 -7.52 -19.15 -3.81
C SER A 338 -6.39 -20.04 -3.28
N VAL A 339 -5.51 -19.52 -2.43
CA VAL A 339 -4.49 -20.31 -1.74
C VAL A 339 -5.16 -21.38 -0.86
N ALA A 340 -6.16 -21.00 -0.06
CA ALA A 340 -6.91 -21.95 0.77
C ALA A 340 -7.65 -23.01 -0.07
N SER A 341 -8.21 -22.61 -1.21
CA SER A 341 -8.88 -23.54 -2.14
C SER A 341 -7.88 -24.56 -2.72
N LYS A 342 -6.69 -24.10 -3.13
CA LYS A 342 -5.60 -24.96 -3.60
C LYS A 342 -5.16 -25.94 -2.50
N TRP A 343 -4.95 -25.44 -1.29
CA TRP A 343 -4.59 -26.27 -0.12
C TRP A 343 -5.65 -27.35 0.16
N HIS A 344 -6.94 -26.98 0.18
CA HIS A 344 -8.03 -27.93 0.37
C HIS A 344 -8.07 -29.00 -0.73
N ALA A 345 -7.85 -28.62 -1.99
CA ALA A 345 -7.79 -29.55 -3.12
C ALA A 345 -6.62 -30.54 -2.96
N ILE A 346 -5.42 -30.05 -2.67
CA ILE A 346 -4.24 -30.90 -2.44
C ILE A 346 -4.49 -31.90 -1.31
N MET A 347 -4.99 -31.42 -0.17
CA MET A 347 -5.24 -32.27 1.01
C MET A 347 -6.38 -33.28 0.81
N SER A 348 -7.30 -32.99 -0.10
CA SER A 348 -8.39 -33.92 -0.44
C SER A 348 -7.90 -34.99 -1.43
N CYS A 349 -7.11 -34.61 -2.43
CA CYS A 349 -6.56 -35.53 -3.43
C CYS A 349 -5.45 -36.43 -2.87
N SER A 350 -4.62 -35.94 -1.94
CA SER A 350 -3.54 -36.73 -1.32
C SER A 350 -4.05 -37.86 -0.41
N SER A 351 -5.31 -37.81 0.03
CA SER A 351 -5.90 -38.80 0.94
C SER A 351 -6.30 -40.12 0.27
N THR A 352 -6.27 -40.22 -1.06
CA THR A 352 -6.78 -41.38 -1.82
C THR A 352 -5.74 -42.47 -2.09
N ASP A 353 -4.43 -42.19 -1.99
CA ASP A 353 -3.39 -43.13 -2.44
C ASP A 353 -2.80 -44.07 -1.36
N ALA A 354 -3.19 -43.94 -0.08
CA ALA A 354 -2.57 -44.75 0.99
C ALA A 354 -3.24 -46.10 1.28
N THR A 355 -4.40 -46.42 0.68
CA THR A 355 -5.17 -47.64 1.05
C THR A 355 -5.37 -48.67 -0.06
N GLN A 356 -4.67 -48.58 -1.19
CA GLN A 356 -4.71 -49.62 -2.24
C GLN A 356 -3.36 -50.28 -2.57
N ILE A 357 -2.38 -50.23 -1.66
CA ILE A 357 -1.22 -51.15 -1.71
C ILE A 357 -1.37 -52.14 -0.56
N ARG A 358 -2.40 -52.99 -0.62
CA ARG A 358 -2.41 -54.24 0.14
C ARG A 358 -1.94 -55.34 -0.80
N THR A 359 -0.67 -55.66 -0.67
CA THR A 359 -0.06 -56.92 -1.05
C THR A 359 -1.03 -58.08 -0.81
N SER A 360 -1.53 -58.68 -1.89
CA SER A 360 -2.11 -60.03 -1.87
C SER A 360 -0.98 -61.03 -2.11
N PRO A 361 -0.62 -61.89 -1.15
CA PRO A 361 0.23 -63.03 -1.43
C PRO A 361 -0.65 -64.19 -1.86
N SER A 362 -1.00 -64.24 -3.14
CA SER A 362 -1.33 -65.51 -3.79
C SER A 362 -1.15 -65.34 -5.29
N GLY A 363 -0.36 -66.24 -5.86
CA GLY A 363 0.10 -66.14 -7.24
C GLY A 363 -0.97 -66.43 -8.29
N VAL A 364 -0.50 -66.21 -9.52
CA VAL A 364 -1.01 -66.70 -10.82
C VAL A 364 -1.81 -65.70 -11.66
N HIS A 365 -1.03 -65.04 -12.54
CA HIS A 365 -1.18 -64.89 -14.01
C HIS A 365 -2.12 -63.84 -14.64
N LEU A 366 -1.46 -62.88 -15.29
CA LEU A 366 -1.74 -62.15 -16.54
C LEU A 366 -3.10 -62.36 -17.24
N GLU A 367 -3.89 -61.28 -17.36
CA GLU A 367 -4.30 -60.72 -18.67
C GLU A 367 -4.91 -59.32 -18.51
N ALA A 368 -4.56 -58.45 -19.45
CA ALA A 368 -4.95 -57.06 -19.53
C ALA A 368 -6.39 -56.89 -20.04
N THR A 369 -7.21 -56.07 -19.40
CA THR A 369 -8.32 -55.39 -20.09
C THR A 369 -8.68 -54.06 -19.43
N THR A 370 -8.25 -53.01 -20.11
CA THR A 370 -8.74 -51.63 -20.25
C THR A 370 -10.13 -51.31 -19.64
N ASN A 371 -10.16 -50.37 -18.67
CA ASN A 371 -11.22 -49.44 -18.18
C ASN A 371 -12.70 -49.88 -18.08
N PRO A 372 -13.43 -49.42 -17.03
CA PRO A 372 -14.32 -48.26 -17.24
C PRO A 372 -14.35 -47.22 -16.09
N PRO A 373 -15.00 -46.04 -16.31
CA PRO A 373 -14.92 -44.84 -15.46
C PRO A 373 -16.00 -44.76 -14.37
N ILE A 374 -15.72 -43.92 -13.35
CA ILE A 374 -16.62 -43.10 -12.50
C ILE A 374 -18.05 -43.63 -12.26
N SER A 375 -18.40 -43.89 -10.98
CA SER A 375 -19.76 -43.66 -10.50
C SER A 375 -19.78 -43.05 -9.09
N PHE A 376 -20.24 -41.81 -9.01
CA PHE A 376 -20.67 -41.15 -7.77
C PHE A 376 -21.95 -41.83 -7.28
N GLN A 377 -21.96 -42.37 -6.06
CA GLN A 377 -23.19 -42.79 -5.40
C GLN A 377 -23.62 -41.70 -4.41
N ILE A 378 -24.37 -40.73 -4.92
CA ILE A 378 -25.11 -39.78 -4.10
C ILE A 378 -26.41 -40.46 -3.69
N SER A 379 -26.55 -40.83 -2.42
CA SER A 379 -27.85 -41.15 -1.84
C SER A 379 -28.40 -39.89 -1.20
N HIS A 380 -29.27 -39.20 -1.93
CA HIS A 380 -30.14 -38.17 -1.38
C HIS A 380 -31.28 -38.86 -0.64
N SER A 381 -31.42 -38.59 0.65
CA SER A 381 -32.69 -38.74 1.35
C SER A 381 -32.87 -37.52 2.24
N GLU A 382 -33.62 -36.55 1.70
CA GLU A 382 -34.22 -35.47 2.48
C GLU A 382 -35.30 -36.09 3.40
N SER A 383 -35.19 -35.84 4.69
CA SER A 383 -36.37 -35.75 5.57
C SER A 383 -36.02 -34.96 6.82
N ASP A 384 -36.58 -33.76 6.92
CA ASP A 384 -36.63 -32.96 8.13
C ASP A 384 -37.65 -33.58 9.08
N VAL A 385 -37.23 -33.96 10.30
CA VAL A 385 -38.02 -33.90 11.53
C VAL A 385 -37.09 -34.00 12.75
N GLU A 386 -37.28 -33.10 13.70
CA GLU A 386 -36.64 -33.07 15.01
C GLU A 386 -36.83 -34.39 15.77
N SER A 387 -35.80 -34.81 16.51
CA SER A 387 -35.85 -35.07 17.96
C SER A 387 -34.95 -36.23 18.44
N MET A 388 -34.38 -35.97 19.61
CA MET A 388 -34.06 -36.92 20.68
C MET A 388 -32.75 -37.71 20.59
N ASP A 389 -31.80 -37.26 21.41
CA ASP A 389 -30.91 -38.07 22.26
C ASP A 389 -30.91 -39.57 21.94
N HIS A 390 -30.15 -39.96 20.91
CA HIS A 390 -29.69 -41.33 20.79
C HIS A 390 -28.17 -41.34 20.98
N TYR A 391 -27.77 -41.45 22.24
CA TYR A 391 -26.48 -42.04 22.61
C TYR A 391 -26.38 -43.40 21.92
N MET A 392 -25.82 -43.43 20.71
CA MET A 392 -25.50 -44.66 19.99
C MET A 392 -24.38 -45.35 20.75
N ARG A 393 -24.80 -46.25 21.63
CA ARG A 393 -24.04 -47.35 22.19
C ARG A 393 -23.21 -48.00 21.07
N MET A 394 -21.89 -47.90 21.21
CA MET A 394 -20.90 -48.61 20.41
C MET A 394 -21.28 -50.10 20.28
N PRO A 395 -21.36 -50.67 19.07
CA PRO A 395 -21.20 -52.09 18.93
C PRO A 395 -19.71 -52.39 19.15
N ALA A 396 -19.39 -52.94 20.31
CA ALA A 396 -18.12 -53.61 20.56
C ALA A 396 -18.06 -54.85 19.65
N ASN A 397 -17.72 -54.66 18.38
CA ASN A 397 -17.25 -55.76 17.55
C ASN A 397 -16.09 -55.29 16.67
N ASN A 398 -15.04 -56.10 16.74
CA ASN A 398 -13.69 -55.88 16.24
C ASN A 398 -13.69 -55.81 14.70
N ASN A 399 -13.82 -54.61 14.14
CA ASN A 399 -13.49 -54.30 12.75
C ASN A 399 -13.11 -52.82 12.64
N ASN A 400 -11.82 -52.54 12.87
CA ASN A 400 -11.18 -51.22 12.88
C ASN A 400 -11.20 -50.45 11.53
N ASN A 401 -12.05 -50.85 10.57
CA ASN A 401 -12.05 -50.29 9.22
C ASN A 401 -13.03 -49.13 9.00
N HIS A 402 -13.96 -48.85 9.93
CA HIS A 402 -14.95 -47.77 9.76
C HIS A 402 -14.55 -46.45 10.47
N PHE A 403 -13.51 -46.50 11.32
CA PHE A 403 -13.01 -45.33 12.02
C PHE A 403 -12.28 -44.29 11.13
N PRO A 404 -11.46 -44.70 10.15
CA PRO A 404 -10.72 -43.77 9.30
C PRO A 404 -11.63 -42.92 8.40
N SER A 405 -12.71 -43.53 7.88
CA SER A 405 -13.62 -42.91 6.91
C SER A 405 -14.47 -41.79 7.52
N TYR A 406 -14.95 -41.94 8.76
CA TYR A 406 -15.70 -40.86 9.41
C TYR A 406 -14.78 -39.68 9.80
N MET A 407 -13.55 -39.97 10.24
CA MET A 407 -12.57 -38.94 10.61
C MET A 407 -12.13 -38.15 9.39
N SER A 408 -11.86 -38.82 8.26
CA SER A 408 -11.50 -38.17 7.00
C SER A 408 -12.64 -37.35 6.40
N MET A 409 -13.89 -37.84 6.45
CA MET A 409 -15.08 -37.07 6.06
C MET A 409 -15.27 -35.82 6.94
N SER A 410 -15.07 -35.94 8.27
CA SER A 410 -15.18 -34.78 9.17
C SER A 410 -14.12 -33.71 8.88
N ALA A 411 -12.89 -34.12 8.54
CA ALA A 411 -11.81 -33.21 8.18
C ALA A 411 -12.09 -32.53 6.84
N TYR A 412 -12.62 -33.26 5.86
CA TYR A 412 -13.03 -32.72 4.57
C TYR A 412 -14.08 -31.61 4.74
N HIS A 413 -15.17 -31.88 5.48
CA HIS A 413 -16.23 -30.88 5.71
C HIS A 413 -15.72 -29.64 6.45
N LYS A 414 -14.82 -29.81 7.43
CA LYS A 414 -14.20 -28.67 8.12
C LYS A 414 -13.36 -27.82 7.17
N ARG A 415 -12.54 -28.44 6.30
CA ARG A 415 -11.73 -27.71 5.30
C ARG A 415 -12.61 -27.01 4.27
N GLN A 416 -13.67 -27.67 3.80
CA GLN A 416 -14.63 -27.10 2.86
C GLN A 416 -15.36 -25.90 3.47
N ALA A 417 -15.81 -26.01 4.72
CA ALA A 417 -16.44 -24.90 5.45
C ALA A 417 -15.49 -23.70 5.60
N PHE A 418 -14.20 -23.95 5.84
CA PHE A 418 -13.17 -22.90 5.89
C PHE A 418 -12.96 -22.20 4.54
N VAL A 419 -12.86 -22.95 3.46
CA VAL A 419 -12.75 -22.37 2.10
C VAL A 419 -13.97 -21.52 1.78
N LEU A 420 -15.17 -22.04 2.07
CA LEU A 420 -16.42 -21.29 1.86
C LEU A 420 -16.46 -20.01 2.70
N TYR A 421 -16.02 -20.08 3.97
CA TYR A 421 -15.89 -18.92 4.84
C TYR A 421 -15.01 -17.83 4.21
N LEU A 422 -13.83 -18.18 3.69
CA LEU A 422 -12.90 -17.24 3.07
C LEU A 422 -13.46 -16.65 1.76
N GLN A 423 -14.13 -17.46 0.95
CA GLN A 423 -14.76 -16.99 -0.30
C GLN A 423 -15.92 -16.02 -0.03
N MET A 424 -16.72 -16.27 1.01
CA MET A 424 -17.84 -15.41 1.40
C MET A 424 -17.41 -14.16 2.18
N ASN A 425 -16.15 -14.10 2.61
CA ASN A 425 -15.59 -12.98 3.37
C ASN A 425 -14.33 -12.43 2.69
N PRO A 426 -14.43 -11.88 1.47
CA PRO A 426 -13.28 -11.31 0.80
C PRO A 426 -12.67 -10.19 1.65
N GLY A 427 -11.35 -10.29 1.88
CA GLY A 427 -10.59 -9.24 2.55
C GLY A 427 -10.34 -8.04 1.63
N GLY A 428 -10.00 -6.88 2.21
CA GLY A 428 -9.66 -5.67 1.46
C GLY A 428 -9.77 -4.40 2.31
N ILE A 429 -9.22 -3.30 1.81
CA ILE A 429 -9.43 -1.98 2.42
C ILE A 429 -10.88 -1.55 2.18
N THR A 430 -11.55 -1.03 3.21
CA THR A 430 -12.95 -0.60 3.15
C THR A 430 -13.13 0.86 3.55
N ILE A 431 -13.63 1.71 2.65
CA ILE A 431 -13.90 3.13 2.92
C ILE A 431 -15.40 3.29 3.17
N PHE A 432 -15.78 3.63 4.41
CA PHE A 432 -17.18 3.82 4.83
C PHE A 432 -18.12 2.65 4.48
N GLY A 433 -17.63 1.42 4.63
CA GLY A 433 -18.42 0.21 4.35
C GLY A 433 -18.38 -0.25 2.90
N TRP A 434 -17.85 0.56 1.99
CA TRP A 434 -17.59 0.17 0.60
C TRP A 434 -16.22 -0.51 0.50
N THR A 435 -16.18 -1.72 -0.06
CA THR A 435 -14.92 -2.37 -0.39
C THR A 435 -14.24 -1.59 -1.50
N VAL A 436 -12.99 -1.21 -1.26
CA VAL A 436 -12.18 -0.51 -2.26
C VAL A 436 -11.67 -1.57 -3.23
N ASP A 437 -12.51 -1.88 -4.21
CA ASP A 437 -12.23 -2.92 -5.20
C ASP A 437 -11.21 -2.44 -6.24
N ARG A 438 -10.49 -3.39 -6.84
CA ARG A 438 -9.49 -3.12 -7.89
C ARG A 438 -10.06 -2.29 -9.03
N HIS A 439 -11.32 -2.50 -9.40
CA HIS A 439 -11.97 -1.72 -10.45
C HIS A 439 -12.16 -0.25 -10.05
N LEU A 440 -12.64 0.02 -8.83
CA LEU A 440 -12.82 1.37 -8.32
C LEU A 440 -11.48 2.11 -8.24
N ILE A 441 -10.44 1.45 -7.73
CA ILE A 441 -9.09 2.04 -7.67
C ILE A 441 -8.57 2.36 -9.06
N ASN A 442 -8.67 1.41 -9.99
CA ASN A 442 -8.24 1.61 -11.37
C ASN A 442 -9.01 2.74 -12.06
N THR A 443 -10.33 2.83 -11.84
CA THR A 443 -11.15 3.91 -12.42
C THR A 443 -10.72 5.28 -11.89
N ILE A 444 -10.51 5.41 -10.57
CA ILE A 444 -9.99 6.67 -9.98
C ILE A 444 -8.62 6.99 -10.57
N PHE A 445 -7.72 6.01 -10.65
CA PHE A 445 -6.40 6.18 -11.26
C PHE A 445 -6.50 6.67 -12.70
N PHE A 446 -7.34 6.05 -13.53
CA PHE A 446 -7.49 6.45 -14.94
C PHE A 446 -8.10 7.85 -15.09
N ILE A 447 -9.07 8.21 -14.26
CA ILE A 447 -9.68 9.55 -14.27
C ILE A 447 -8.62 10.61 -13.92
N GLU A 448 -7.91 10.44 -12.81
CA GLU A 448 -6.88 11.37 -12.35
C GLU A 448 -5.71 11.45 -13.34
N LEU A 449 -5.23 10.30 -13.84
CA LEU A 449 -4.17 10.26 -14.83
C LEU A 449 -4.59 10.93 -16.15
N SER A 450 -5.84 10.76 -16.57
CA SER A 450 -6.37 11.38 -17.80
C SER A 450 -6.49 12.90 -17.64
N LEU A 451 -7.02 13.38 -16.51
CA LEU A 451 -7.09 14.81 -16.19
C LEU A 451 -5.69 15.43 -16.20
N VAL A 452 -4.73 14.78 -15.55
CA VAL A 452 -3.35 15.29 -15.47
C VAL A 452 -2.65 15.23 -16.82
N THR A 453 -2.82 14.15 -17.58
CA THR A 453 -2.25 14.02 -18.93
C THR A 453 -2.84 15.08 -19.86
N PHE A 454 -4.12 15.42 -19.71
CA PHE A 454 -4.75 16.50 -20.46
C PHE A 454 -4.15 17.87 -20.08
N VAL A 455 -4.03 18.16 -18.78
CA VAL A 455 -3.40 19.39 -18.28
C VAL A 455 -1.94 19.48 -18.74
N LEU A 456 -1.19 18.39 -18.66
CA LEU A 456 0.17 18.27 -19.18
C LEU A 456 0.21 18.49 -20.70
N GLY A 457 -0.72 17.92 -21.45
CA GLY A 457 -0.84 18.13 -22.90
C GLY A 457 -1.04 19.61 -23.24
N LYS A 458 -1.92 20.30 -22.51
CA LYS A 458 -2.16 21.74 -22.69
C LYS A 458 -0.99 22.63 -22.27
N THR A 459 -0.17 22.18 -21.33
CA THR A 459 0.96 22.95 -20.79
C THR A 459 2.29 22.64 -21.50
N ILE A 460 2.43 21.46 -22.12
CA ILE A 460 3.65 20.99 -22.81
C ILE A 460 3.55 21.15 -24.33
N VAL A 461 2.36 21.06 -24.94
CA VAL A 461 2.21 21.26 -26.40
C VAL A 461 2.37 22.75 -26.70
N PHE A 462 3.61 23.09 -27.04
CA PHE A 462 4.07 24.37 -27.51
C PHE A 462 3.15 24.90 -28.62
N SER A 463 2.55 26.08 -28.46
CA SER A 463 2.15 26.86 -29.63
C SER A 463 3.43 27.28 -30.33
N PRO A 464 3.70 26.79 -31.56
CA PRO A 464 4.86 27.26 -32.32
C PRO A 464 4.71 28.76 -32.58
N GLU A 465 5.86 29.43 -32.61
CA GLU A 465 6.00 30.84 -32.98
C GLU A 465 5.35 31.16 -34.33
#